data_AF-A0A937KKF1-F1
#
_entry.id   AF-A0A937KKF1-F1
#
_cell.length_a   1.000
_cell.length_b   1.000
_cell.length_c   1.000
_cell.angle_alpha   90.00
_cell.angle_beta   90.00
_cell.angle_gamma   90.00
#
_symmetry.space_group_name_H-M   'P 1'
#
loop_
_entity.id
_entity.type
_entity.pdbx_description
1 polymer ?
#
loop_
_entity_poly.entity_id
_entity_poly.type
_entity_poly.pdbx_seq_one_letter_code
_entity_poly.pdbx_strand_id
1 'polypeptide(L)'
;MNSVTLFEISSDNGPSAISPGGALPPPYPPGRNMKKTATKVVASLFAFSLIAAAFALGADGVQMGTQMVAAAESPVHDNWKHAIINAAETDTVFLNERFSPALRALRTSRSEGLIGADHNVFNDFGNANDLYFGGDMDAALALTGQVAGRIDRIRSVSEIISSTVSEFAETVNRLS
;
A
#
# COMPACT_ATOMS: atom_id res chain seq x y z
N MET A 1 8.74 -6.58 -24.11
CA MET A 1 8.30 -7.70 -23.26
C MET A 1 8.92 -7.47 -21.88
N ASN A 2 8.14 -7.65 -20.81
CA ASN A 2 8.38 -7.30 -19.40
C ASN A 2 7.75 -5.95 -18.98
N SER A 3 6.42 -5.93 -18.96
CA SER A 3 5.64 -5.05 -18.07
C SER A 3 4.97 -5.93 -17.03
N VAL A 4 5.43 -5.86 -15.79
CA VAL A 4 4.71 -6.42 -14.64
C VAL A 4 4.25 -5.24 -13.81
N THR A 5 2.97 -4.89 -13.91
CA THR A 5 2.34 -3.88 -13.07
C THR A 5 1.69 -4.60 -11.90
N LEU A 6 2.36 -4.57 -10.74
CA LEU A 6 1.82 -5.13 -9.50
C LEU A 6 1.04 -4.00 -8.78
N PHE A 7 -0.28 -4.17 -8.70
CA PHE A 7 -1.21 -3.14 -8.24
C PHE A 7 -1.35 -3.19 -6.71
N GLU A 8 -0.55 -2.40 -5.99
CA GLU A 8 -0.68 -2.15 -4.54
C GLU A 8 -0.09 -0.75 -4.28
N ILE A 9 -0.94 0.28 -4.41
CA ILE A 9 -0.56 1.70 -4.46
C ILE A 9 -0.31 2.25 -3.05
N SER A 10 0.87 2.82 -2.82
CA SER A 10 1.06 3.92 -1.87
C SER A 10 1.43 5.19 -2.66
N SER A 11 0.47 6.10 -2.73
CA SER A 11 0.55 7.55 -3.03
C SER A 11 1.18 8.12 -4.31
N ASP A 12 1.61 7.37 -5.34
CA ASP A 12 2.12 8.03 -6.56
C ASP A 12 1.92 7.26 -7.88
N ASN A 13 0.67 7.00 -8.26
CA ASN A 13 0.37 6.60 -9.64
C ASN A 13 -0.31 7.76 -10.37
N GLY A 14 0.43 8.38 -11.30
CA GLY A 14 -0.10 9.34 -12.26
C GLY A 14 -1.21 8.75 -13.17
N PRO A 15 -1.87 9.58 -13.99
CA PRO A 15 -3.19 9.33 -14.56
C PRO A 15 -3.26 8.31 -15.72
N SER A 16 -2.36 7.33 -15.79
CA SER A 16 -2.24 6.39 -16.92
C SER A 16 -2.42 4.92 -16.56
N ALA A 17 -3.41 4.58 -15.73
CA ALA A 17 -3.76 3.18 -15.45
C ALA A 17 -5.23 2.93 -15.80
N ILE A 18 -5.46 2.52 -17.05
CA ILE A 18 -6.78 2.35 -17.67
C ILE A 18 -7.30 0.92 -17.44
N SER A 19 -8.60 0.85 -17.17
CA SER A 19 -9.59 -0.24 -17.07
C SER A 19 -9.26 -1.65 -17.60
N PRO A 20 -9.86 -2.71 -17.01
CA PRO A 20 -9.68 -4.10 -17.44
C PRO A 20 -10.21 -4.28 -18.86
N GLY A 21 -9.29 -4.38 -19.83
CA GLY A 21 -9.60 -4.57 -21.25
C GLY A 21 -8.94 -3.59 -22.23
N GLY A 22 -8.20 -2.57 -21.75
CA GLY A 22 -7.52 -1.59 -22.60
C GLY A 22 -6.12 -2.02 -23.07
N ALA A 23 -5.80 -1.76 -24.35
CA ALA A 23 -4.49 -2.03 -24.95
C ALA A 23 -3.33 -1.33 -24.22
N LEU A 24 -2.14 -1.95 -24.28
CA LEU A 24 -0.89 -1.43 -23.72
C LEU A 24 -0.63 0.03 -24.15
N PRO A 25 -0.16 0.91 -23.25
CA PRO A 25 0.17 2.28 -23.61
C PRO A 25 1.32 2.30 -24.64
N PRO A 26 1.33 3.29 -25.55
CA PRO A 26 2.38 3.40 -26.56
C PRO A 26 3.76 3.64 -25.89
N PRO A 27 4.86 3.18 -26.52
CA PRO A 27 6.20 3.39 -25.98
C PRO A 27 6.51 4.89 -25.87
N TYR A 28 7.15 5.27 -24.76
CA TYR A 28 7.54 6.65 -24.46
C TYR A 28 8.42 7.25 -25.58
N PRO A 29 8.27 8.55 -25.91
CA PRO A 29 9.08 9.19 -26.94
C PRO A 29 10.58 9.17 -26.60
N PRO A 30 11.47 8.92 -27.59
CA PRO A 30 12.90 8.84 -27.39
C PRO A 30 13.49 10.24 -27.13
N GLY A 31 14.35 10.37 -26.11
CA GLY A 31 15.09 11.62 -25.82
C GLY A 31 15.31 11.96 -24.35
N ARG A 32 14.72 11.22 -23.39
CA ARG A 32 15.03 11.41 -21.96
C ARG A 32 16.25 10.56 -21.59
N ASN A 33 17.32 11.25 -21.18
CA ASN A 33 18.57 10.65 -20.68
C ASN A 33 18.28 9.55 -19.64
N MET A 34 18.50 8.28 -20.02
CA MET A 34 18.40 7.12 -19.14
C MET A 34 19.60 7.10 -18.18
N LYS A 35 19.53 7.85 -17.09
CA LYS A 35 20.31 7.47 -15.90
C LYS A 35 19.78 6.10 -15.47
N LYS A 36 20.67 5.10 -15.36
CA LYS A 36 20.39 3.74 -14.85
C LYS A 36 19.53 3.86 -13.58
N THR A 37 18.21 3.78 -13.73
CA THR A 37 17.30 3.87 -12.60
C THR A 37 17.11 2.42 -12.20
N ALA A 38 17.75 2.04 -11.10
CA ALA A 38 17.53 0.77 -10.44
C ALA A 38 16.03 0.46 -10.43
N THR A 39 15.67 -0.76 -10.82
CA THR A 39 14.30 -1.26 -10.84
C THR A 39 13.78 -1.32 -9.39
N LYS A 40 13.37 -0.17 -8.85
CA LYS A 40 12.72 -0.07 -7.55
C LYS A 40 11.26 -0.45 -7.74
N VAL A 41 10.95 -1.73 -7.69
CA VAL A 41 9.56 -2.17 -7.50
C VAL A 41 9.20 -1.84 -6.05
N VAL A 42 8.45 -0.76 -5.87
CA VAL A 42 7.79 -0.42 -4.61
C VAL A 42 6.38 -0.98 -4.69
N ALA A 43 6.19 -2.19 -4.18
CA ALA A 43 4.88 -2.80 -4.05
C ALA A 43 4.56 -2.96 -2.55
N SER A 44 3.40 -2.47 -2.11
CA SER A 44 2.90 -2.70 -0.75
C SER A 44 2.42 -4.15 -0.65
N LEU A 45 3.34 -5.10 -0.48
CA LEU A 45 3.02 -6.53 -0.50
C LEU A 45 2.93 -7.09 0.93
N PHE A 46 1.90 -7.88 1.20
CA PHE A 46 1.97 -8.88 2.27
C PHE A 46 1.13 -10.12 1.98
N ALA A 47 1.80 -11.07 1.35
CA ALA A 47 2.00 -12.36 1.96
C ALA A 47 3.52 -12.53 2.03
N PHE A 48 4.06 -13.20 3.03
CA PHE A 48 5.50 -13.40 3.12
C PHE A 48 6.06 -14.19 1.92
N SER A 49 5.23 -15.05 1.31
CA SER A 49 5.47 -15.68 0.01
C SER A 49 5.49 -14.71 -1.18
N LEU A 50 4.85 -13.54 -1.08
CA LEU A 50 4.89 -12.50 -2.11
C LEU A 50 6.25 -11.82 -2.19
N ILE A 51 7.09 -11.88 -1.15
CA ILE A 51 8.47 -11.37 -1.25
C ILE A 51 9.29 -12.29 -2.16
N ALA A 52 9.15 -13.61 -2.00
CA ALA A 52 9.76 -14.56 -2.92
C ALA A 52 9.27 -14.33 -4.36
N ALA A 53 7.97 -14.07 -4.54
CA ALA A 53 7.41 -13.70 -5.84
C ALA A 53 7.97 -12.36 -6.37
N ALA A 54 8.09 -11.33 -5.51
CA ALA A 54 8.63 -10.02 -5.89
C ALA A 54 10.09 -10.14 -6.37
N PHE A 55 10.92 -10.88 -5.64
CA PHE A 55 12.30 -11.16 -6.03
C PHE A 55 12.36 -12.01 -7.31
N ALA A 56 11.47 -12.99 -7.48
CA ALA A 56 11.35 -13.75 -8.73
C ALA A 56 10.96 -12.87 -9.93
N LEU A 57 10.23 -11.77 -9.69
CA LEU A 57 9.89 -10.75 -10.69
C LEU A 57 10.99 -9.70 -10.89
N GLY A 58 12.14 -9.83 -10.22
CA GLY A 58 13.31 -8.96 -10.36
C GLY A 58 13.34 -7.75 -9.43
N ALA A 59 12.60 -7.78 -8.31
CA ALA A 59 12.71 -6.76 -7.27
C ALA A 59 14.01 -6.91 -6.46
N ASP A 60 14.68 -5.79 -6.20
CA ASP A 60 15.85 -5.72 -5.30
C ASP A 60 15.46 -5.53 -3.82
N GLY A 61 14.18 -5.27 -3.55
CA GLY A 61 13.66 -5.02 -2.22
C GLY A 61 12.15 -4.83 -2.19
N VAL A 62 11.58 -4.76 -0.99
CA VAL A 62 10.14 -4.58 -0.76
C VAL A 62 9.90 -3.47 0.26
N GLN A 63 8.78 -2.76 0.14
CA GLN A 63 8.36 -1.72 1.08
C GLN A 63 7.10 -2.17 1.82
N MET A 64 7.11 -2.04 3.16
CA MET A 64 5.99 -2.39 4.03
C MET A 64 5.38 -1.13 4.64
N GLY A 65 4.14 -0.81 4.28
CA GLY A 65 3.39 0.34 4.82
C GLY A 65 2.49 -0.04 5.99
N THR A 66 1.29 -0.53 5.71
CA THR A 66 0.24 -0.86 6.70
C THR A 66 0.74 -1.72 7.87
N GLN A 67 1.58 -2.73 7.60
CA GLN A 67 2.15 -3.59 8.63
C GLN A 67 3.06 -2.81 9.61
N MET A 68 3.82 -1.83 9.11
CA MET A 68 4.67 -0.98 9.95
C MET A 68 3.83 0.02 10.75
N VAL A 69 2.71 0.50 10.21
CA VAL A 69 1.75 1.35 10.96
C VAL A 69 1.21 0.60 12.17
N ALA A 70 0.88 -0.69 12.03
CA ALA A 70 0.37 -1.54 13.09
C ALA A 70 1.44 -2.13 14.03
N ALA A 71 2.73 -1.81 13.85
CA ALA A 71 3.81 -2.33 14.68
C ALA A 71 3.77 -1.73 16.11
N ALA A 72 4.29 -2.46 17.10
CA ALA A 72 4.31 -2.03 18.49
C ALA A 72 5.05 -0.70 18.68
N GLU A 73 6.17 -0.53 17.98
CA GLU A 73 7.05 0.65 18.02
C GLU A 73 6.50 1.83 17.21
N SER A 74 5.43 1.64 16.44
CA SER A 74 4.80 2.71 15.67
C SER A 74 4.22 3.77 16.62
N PRO A 75 4.51 5.07 16.40
CA PRO A 75 4.07 6.15 17.28
C PRO A 75 2.60 6.52 17.08
N VAL A 76 1.90 5.85 16.15
CA VAL A 76 0.48 6.08 15.90
C VAL A 76 -0.34 5.58 17.09
N HIS A 77 -1.49 6.22 17.29
CA HIS A 77 -2.44 5.89 18.34
C HIS A 77 -2.94 4.44 18.19
N ASP A 78 -3.12 3.76 19.33
CA ASP A 78 -3.48 2.34 19.34
C ASP A 78 -4.84 2.07 18.67
N ASN A 79 -5.77 3.03 18.67
CA ASN A 79 -7.02 2.96 17.90
C ASN A 79 -6.79 2.63 16.43
N TRP A 80 -5.80 3.25 15.77
CA TRP A 80 -5.53 2.98 14.36
C TRP A 80 -4.87 1.60 14.18
N LYS A 81 -3.95 1.22 15.08
CA LYS A 81 -3.39 -0.15 15.07
C LYS A 81 -4.49 -1.19 15.22
N HIS A 82 -5.41 -0.98 16.16
CA HIS A 82 -6.55 -1.85 16.40
C HIS A 82 -7.54 -1.84 15.23
N ALA A 83 -7.76 -0.70 14.60
CA ALA A 83 -8.57 -0.62 13.39
C ALA A 83 -7.96 -1.44 12.25
N ILE A 84 -6.64 -1.44 12.10
CA ILE A 84 -5.94 -2.28 11.10
C ILE A 84 -6.10 -3.76 11.42
N ILE A 85 -5.86 -4.20 12.67
CA ILE A 85 -5.92 -5.65 12.99
C ILE A 85 -7.34 -6.22 12.97
N ASN A 86 -8.35 -5.37 13.13
CA ASN A 86 -9.75 -5.77 13.12
C ASN A 86 -10.40 -5.64 11.73
N ALA A 87 -9.71 -5.05 10.76
CA ALA A 87 -10.23 -4.83 9.42
C ALA A 87 -10.13 -6.09 8.57
N ALA A 88 -11.17 -6.36 7.76
CA ALA A 88 -11.10 -7.29 6.64
C ALA A 88 -10.45 -6.63 5.41
N GLU A 89 -10.08 -7.43 4.41
CA GLU A 89 -9.53 -6.93 3.14
C GLU A 89 -10.52 -6.03 2.35
N THR A 90 -11.82 -6.16 2.65
CA THR A 90 -12.92 -5.36 2.08
C THR A 90 -13.14 -4.02 2.78
N ASP A 91 -12.51 -3.80 3.94
CA ASP A 91 -12.73 -2.63 4.78
C ASP A 91 -11.84 -1.45 4.39
N THR A 92 -11.43 -1.38 3.12
CA THR A 92 -10.75 -0.22 2.55
C THR A 92 -11.50 0.30 1.33
N VAL A 93 -11.40 1.61 1.12
CA VAL A 93 -11.99 2.30 -0.03
C VAL A 93 -10.88 2.89 -0.90
N PHE A 94 -11.12 2.89 -2.21
CA PHE A 94 -10.25 3.56 -3.17
C PHE A 94 -10.86 4.93 -3.48
N LEU A 95 -10.04 5.97 -3.37
CA LEU A 95 -10.45 7.36 -3.46
C LEU A 95 -9.61 8.08 -4.49
N ASN A 96 -10.12 9.23 -4.94
CA ASN A 96 -9.43 10.11 -5.86
C ASN A 96 -9.15 9.48 -7.24
N GLU A 97 -10.01 8.57 -7.72
CA GLU A 97 -9.79 7.80 -8.96
C GLU A 97 -9.58 8.66 -10.22
N ARG A 98 -10.17 9.86 -10.24
CA ARG A 98 -10.13 10.78 -11.38
C ARG A 98 -9.02 11.83 -11.27
N PHE A 99 -8.34 11.91 -10.13
CA PHE A 99 -7.30 12.91 -9.86
C PHE A 99 -6.04 12.21 -9.33
N SER A 100 -4.96 12.99 -9.14
CA SER A 100 -3.71 12.47 -8.60
C SER A 100 -3.38 13.18 -7.27
N PRO A 101 -2.85 12.47 -6.26
CA PRO A 101 -2.60 11.02 -6.25
C PRO A 101 -3.85 10.19 -5.93
N ALA A 102 -3.95 8.99 -6.50
CA ALA A 102 -4.96 8.02 -6.06
C ALA A 102 -4.65 7.55 -4.62
N LEU A 103 -5.70 7.44 -3.79
CA LEU A 103 -5.56 7.12 -2.37
C LEU A 103 -6.32 5.84 -2.02
N ARG A 104 -5.78 5.08 -1.06
CA ARG A 104 -6.52 3.98 -0.42
C ARG A 104 -6.52 4.19 1.08
N ALA A 105 -7.70 4.17 1.67
CA ALA A 105 -7.90 4.41 3.09
C ALA A 105 -8.79 3.33 3.70
N LEU A 106 -8.68 3.14 5.01
CA LEU A 106 -9.62 2.36 5.79
C LEU A 106 -11.02 2.98 5.65
N ARG A 107 -12.04 2.12 5.60
CA ARG A 107 -13.45 2.51 5.52
C ARG A 107 -13.90 3.10 6.86
N THR A 108 -14.00 4.42 6.88
CA THR A 108 -14.60 5.24 7.94
C THR A 108 -15.70 6.14 7.38
N SER A 109 -16.51 6.77 8.25
CA SER A 109 -17.58 7.68 7.81
C SER A 109 -17.04 8.82 6.94
N ARG A 110 -15.86 9.37 7.25
CA ARG A 110 -15.17 10.36 6.41
C ARG A 110 -14.85 9.80 5.02
N SER A 111 -14.17 8.65 4.98
CA SER A 111 -13.68 8.08 3.73
C SER A 111 -14.82 7.65 2.80
N GLU A 112 -15.94 7.15 3.36
CA GLU A 112 -17.11 6.74 2.59
C GLU A 112 -17.82 7.93 1.95
N GLY A 113 -17.88 9.07 2.66
CA GLY A 113 -18.43 10.31 2.11
C GLY A 113 -17.65 10.89 0.93
N LEU A 114 -16.42 10.41 0.69
CA LEU A 114 -15.53 10.88 -0.38
C LEU A 114 -15.48 9.93 -1.58
N ILE A 115 -16.19 8.79 -1.53
CA ILE A 115 -16.29 7.86 -2.66
C ILE A 115 -17.01 8.56 -3.82
N GLY A 116 -16.39 8.57 -5.00
CA GLY A 116 -16.97 9.16 -6.20
C GLY A 116 -17.01 10.69 -6.21
N ALA A 117 -16.27 11.36 -5.31
CA ALA A 117 -16.11 12.81 -5.31
C ALA A 117 -15.67 13.33 -6.69
N ASP A 118 -16.21 14.48 -7.09
CA ASP A 118 -15.95 15.15 -8.37
C ASP A 118 -14.79 16.16 -8.28
N HIS A 119 -14.11 16.22 -7.15
CA HIS A 119 -12.94 17.05 -6.88
C HIS A 119 -11.75 16.23 -6.35
N ASN A 120 -10.59 16.87 -6.21
CA ASN A 120 -9.38 16.23 -5.69
C ASN A 120 -9.49 15.99 -4.17
N VAL A 121 -9.73 14.73 -3.79
CA VAL A 121 -9.91 14.24 -2.41
C VAL A 121 -8.66 14.43 -1.55
N PHE A 122 -7.49 14.66 -2.16
CA PHE A 122 -6.27 14.98 -1.41
C PHE A 122 -6.44 16.23 -0.53
N ASN A 123 -7.27 17.19 -0.96
CA ASN A 123 -7.58 18.38 -0.16
C ASN A 123 -8.48 18.06 1.04
N ASP A 124 -9.15 16.91 1.05
CA ASP A 124 -9.99 16.41 2.14
C ASP A 124 -9.24 15.42 3.04
N PHE A 125 -7.90 15.43 3.03
CA PHE A 125 -7.11 14.53 3.87
C PHE A 125 -7.48 14.66 5.36
N GLY A 126 -7.83 15.86 5.83
CA GLY A 126 -8.19 16.12 7.22
C GLY A 126 -6.99 16.42 8.12
N ASN A 127 -7.19 16.39 9.45
CA ASN A 127 -6.13 16.67 10.41
C ASN A 127 -5.37 15.39 10.79
N ALA A 128 -4.20 15.20 10.17
CA ALA A 128 -3.36 14.03 10.41
C ALA A 128 -2.95 13.88 11.89
N ASN A 129 -2.75 14.96 12.64
CA ASN A 129 -2.30 14.84 14.04
C ASN A 129 -3.38 14.24 14.95
N ASP A 130 -4.65 14.61 14.71
CA ASP A 130 -5.78 14.12 15.51
C ASP A 130 -6.04 12.62 15.24
N LEU A 131 -5.77 12.16 14.02
CA LEU A 131 -5.75 10.73 13.70
C LEU A 131 -4.53 10.03 14.31
N TYR A 132 -3.32 10.53 14.00
CA TYR A 132 -2.05 9.86 14.33
C TYR A 132 -1.82 9.78 15.83
N PHE A 133 -2.12 10.85 16.58
CA PHE A 133 -1.81 10.94 18.00
C PHE A 133 -3.06 11.10 18.87
N GLY A 134 -4.14 11.66 18.33
CA GLY A 134 -5.41 11.81 19.03
C GLY A 134 -6.33 10.59 18.96
N GLY A 135 -6.08 9.66 18.03
CA GLY A 135 -6.85 8.43 17.89
C GLY A 135 -8.25 8.59 17.28
N ASP A 136 -8.55 9.76 16.70
CA ASP A 136 -9.80 9.99 15.99
C ASP A 136 -9.70 9.47 14.55
N MET A 137 -10.35 8.33 14.30
CA MET A 137 -10.34 7.65 13.00
C MET A 137 -11.05 8.42 11.89
N ASP A 138 -11.89 9.41 12.21
CA ASP A 138 -12.60 10.24 11.24
C ASP A 138 -12.00 11.64 11.07
N ALA A 139 -11.00 12.00 11.87
CA ALA A 139 -10.31 13.30 11.76
C ALA A 139 -9.50 13.44 10.45
N ALA A 140 -9.03 12.32 9.88
CA ALA A 140 -8.30 12.28 8.62
C ALA A 140 -8.50 10.96 7.86
N LEU A 141 -8.06 10.93 6.60
CA LEU A 141 -8.04 9.70 5.80
C LEU A 141 -6.96 8.75 6.34
N ALA A 142 -7.39 7.69 7.02
CA ALA A 142 -6.53 6.64 7.52
C ALA A 142 -5.98 5.77 6.36
N LEU A 143 -4.88 6.20 5.76
CA LEU A 143 -4.25 5.48 4.64
C LEU A 143 -3.87 4.06 5.06
N THR A 144 -4.50 3.07 4.44
CA THR A 144 -4.41 1.67 4.86
C THR A 144 -4.65 0.80 3.63
N GLY A 145 -3.71 -0.09 3.33
CA GLY A 145 -3.84 -1.06 2.23
C GLY A 145 -4.79 -2.21 2.57
N GLN A 146 -5.29 -2.90 1.55
CA GLN A 146 -6.18 -4.09 1.70
C GLN A 146 -5.55 -5.21 2.50
N VAL A 147 -4.23 -5.20 2.57
CA VAL A 147 -3.40 -6.06 3.39
C VAL A 147 -3.79 -6.09 4.87
N ALA A 148 -4.50 -5.08 5.38
CA ALA A 148 -5.01 -5.05 6.75
C ALA A 148 -5.73 -6.35 7.16
N GLY A 149 -6.49 -6.97 6.25
CA GLY A 149 -7.16 -8.27 6.47
C GLY A 149 -6.27 -9.47 6.79
N ARG A 150 -4.94 -9.33 6.67
CA ARG A 150 -3.96 -10.37 7.03
C ARG A 150 -3.14 -10.05 8.28
N ILE A 151 -3.38 -8.91 8.90
CA ILE A 151 -2.65 -8.46 10.08
C ILE A 151 -3.47 -8.84 11.29
N ASP A 152 -3.15 -9.97 11.91
CA ASP A 152 -3.97 -10.55 12.99
C ASP A 152 -3.63 -10.02 14.40
N ARG A 153 -2.45 -9.40 14.56
CA ARG A 153 -1.98 -8.90 15.84
C ARG A 153 -0.94 -7.82 15.67
N ILE A 154 -0.80 -7.01 16.72
CA ILE A 154 0.32 -6.08 16.88
C ILE A 154 1.58 -6.91 17.16
N ARG A 155 2.63 -6.69 16.36
CA ARG A 155 3.93 -7.37 16.47
C ARG A 155 5.03 -6.32 16.62
N SER A 156 6.15 -6.71 17.23
CA SER A 156 7.35 -5.86 17.21
C SER A 156 7.92 -5.76 15.79
N VAL A 157 8.59 -4.66 15.47
CA VAL A 157 9.31 -4.50 14.20
C VAL A 157 10.32 -5.63 14.00
N SER A 158 11.01 -6.03 15.07
CA SER A 158 11.96 -7.14 15.03
C SER A 158 11.29 -8.47 14.66
N GLU A 159 10.13 -8.77 15.25
CA GLU A 159 9.35 -9.98 14.91
C GLU A 159 8.92 -9.93 13.46
N ILE A 160 8.38 -8.79 12.99
CA ILE A 160 7.92 -8.64 11.61
C ILE A 160 9.07 -8.89 10.64
N ILE A 161 10.23 -8.25 10.84
CA ILE A 161 11.38 -8.41 9.94
C ILE A 161 11.90 -9.85 9.97
N SER A 162 12.08 -10.42 11.17
CA SER A 162 12.64 -11.78 11.32
C SER A 162 11.73 -12.85 10.72
N SER A 163 10.41 -12.79 10.96
CA SER A 163 9.45 -13.72 10.36
C SER A 163 9.43 -13.58 8.84
N THR A 164 9.49 -12.34 8.35
CA THR A 164 9.54 -12.03 6.92
C THR A 164 10.73 -12.69 6.22
N VAL A 165 11.93 -12.57 6.80
CA VAL A 165 13.14 -13.18 6.24
C VAL A 165 13.08 -14.72 6.31
N SER A 166 12.59 -15.27 7.42
CA SER A 166 12.45 -16.73 7.59
C SER A 166 11.50 -17.32 6.56
N GLU A 167 10.30 -16.78 6.43
CA GLU A 167 9.26 -17.26 5.52
C GLU A 167 9.65 -17.09 4.04
N PHE A 168 10.40 -16.02 3.72
CA PHE A 168 11.01 -15.86 2.41
C PHE A 168 11.97 -17.02 2.10
N ALA A 169 12.90 -17.32 3.01
CA ALA A 169 13.88 -18.40 2.83
C ALA A 169 13.19 -19.77 2.70
N GLU A 170 12.17 -20.04 3.53
CA GLU A 170 11.35 -21.25 3.44
C GLU A 170 10.63 -21.36 2.09
N THR A 171 10.07 -20.25 1.59
CA THR A 171 9.38 -20.22 0.30
C THR A 171 10.35 -20.50 -0.85
N VAL A 172 11.55 -19.90 -0.82
CA VAL A 172 12.59 -20.15 -1.83
C VAL A 172 13.02 -21.61 -1.81
N ASN A 173 13.28 -22.19 -0.64
CA ASN A 173 13.68 -23.59 -0.50
C ASN A 173 12.60 -24.58 -0.97
N ARG A 174 11.32 -24.21 -0.88
CA ARG A 174 10.21 -25.03 -1.39
C ARG A 174 10.07 -24.99 -2.91
N LEU A 175 10.58 -23.93 -3.55
CA LEU A 175 10.48 -23.72 -5.00
C LEU A 175 11.73 -24.16 -5.77
N SER A 176 12.85 -24.38 -5.08
CA SER A 176 14.09 -24.96 -5.62
C SER A 176 14.04 -26.48 -5.71
#